data_AF-A0A524EKA8-F1
#
_entry.id   AF-A0A524EKA8-F1
#
_cell.length_a   1.000
_cell.length_b   1.000
_cell.length_c   1.000
_cell.angle_alpha   90.00
_cell.angle_beta   90.00
_cell.angle_gamma   90.00
#
_symmetry.space_group_name_H-M   'P 1'
#
loop_
_entity.id
_entity.type
_entity.pdbx_description
1 polymer ?
#
loop_
_entity_poly.entity_id
_entity_poly.type
_entity_poly.pdbx_seq_one_letter_code
_entity_poly.pdbx_strand_id
1 'polypeptide(L)'
;MEISSKKGNKDADDAIIKEKNEKIKSFLDKYIEFLSVNLQAEFNRITCSPLDQLKTNEIGSKIKDIIEEHIARVLFLIEREESSISVVKEYFSTNLQNYYSRISGDDNAKKALQEIFEMNLLHDFGQIVDRLCNFEVEIIDFFLKYLIVLNIHRRLSRRGIIPK
;
A
#
# COMPACT_ATOMS: atom_id res chain seq x y z
N MET A 1 -22.75 49.28 10.04
CA MET A 1 -22.54 47.96 10.67
C MET A 1 -22.14 46.99 9.57
N GLU A 2 -20.84 46.73 9.44
CA GLU A 2 -20.33 45.74 8.49
C GLU A 2 -20.66 44.35 9.00
N ILE A 3 -21.36 43.59 8.17
CA ILE A 3 -21.84 42.26 8.49
C ILE A 3 -20.64 41.31 8.48
N SER A 4 -20.11 41.03 9.67
CA SER A 4 -19.17 39.95 9.98
C SER A 4 -19.83 38.58 9.71
N SER A 5 -20.00 38.21 8.44
CA SER A 5 -20.64 36.96 8.02
C SER A 5 -19.73 35.99 7.27
N LYS A 6 -18.46 36.34 7.01
CA LYS A 6 -17.53 35.46 6.27
C LYS A 6 -16.66 34.53 7.12
N LYS A 7 -16.63 34.69 8.45
CA LYS A 7 -15.69 33.95 9.32
C LYS A 7 -16.22 32.57 9.74
N GLY A 8 -17.54 32.43 9.92
CA GLY A 8 -18.15 31.17 10.39
C GLY A 8 -18.28 30.05 9.34
N ASN A 9 -18.17 30.36 8.05
CA ASN A 9 -18.31 29.37 6.98
C ASN A 9 -17.00 28.61 6.72
N LYS A 10 -15.85 29.28 6.89
CA LYS A 10 -14.53 28.71 6.59
C LYS A 10 -14.15 27.60 7.57
N ASP A 11 -14.45 27.79 8.86
CA ASP A 11 -14.15 26.80 9.89
C ASP A 11 -15.00 25.52 9.70
N ALA A 12 -16.24 25.65 9.22
CA ALA A 12 -17.11 24.52 8.89
C ALA A 12 -16.64 23.78 7.63
N ASP A 13 -16.26 24.51 6.59
CA ASP A 13 -15.70 23.94 5.36
C ASP A 13 -14.38 23.20 5.63
N ASP A 14 -13.49 23.79 6.45
CA ASP A 14 -12.22 23.17 6.87
C ASP A 14 -12.45 21.89 7.70
N ALA A 15 -13.45 21.89 8.59
CA ALA A 15 -13.83 20.72 9.37
C ALA A 15 -14.37 19.58 8.47
N ILE A 16 -15.20 19.90 7.47
CA ILE A 16 -15.72 18.91 6.49
C ILE A 16 -14.57 18.33 5.67
N ILE A 17 -13.65 19.17 5.18
CA ILE A 17 -12.48 18.70 4.43
C ILE A 17 -11.60 17.79 5.28
N LYS A 18 -11.36 18.16 6.55
CA LYS A 18 -10.59 17.33 7.48
C LYS A 18 -11.25 15.97 7.72
N GLU A 19 -12.55 15.94 7.99
CA GLU A 19 -13.28 14.68 8.22
C GLU A 19 -13.24 13.77 6.97
N LYS A 20 -13.41 14.34 5.78
CA LYS A 20 -13.26 13.60 4.51
C LYS A 20 -11.87 13.00 4.37
N ASN A 21 -10.83 13.80 4.62
CA ASN A 21 -9.45 13.36 4.52
C ASN A 21 -9.12 12.24 5.52
N GLU A 22 -9.64 12.30 6.75
CA GLU A 22 -9.51 11.22 7.74
C GLU A 22 -10.22 9.93 7.30
N LYS A 23 -11.42 10.04 6.71
CA LYS A 23 -12.13 8.89 6.12
C LYS A 23 -11.34 8.24 4.99
N ILE A 24 -10.70 9.04 4.13
CA ILE A 24 -9.83 8.53 3.05
C ILE A 24 -8.62 7.80 3.64
N LYS A 25 -7.93 8.37 4.63
CA LYS A 25 -6.79 7.71 5.29
C LYS A 25 -7.20 6.38 5.92
N SER A 26 -8.29 6.37 6.69
CA SER A 26 -8.82 5.13 7.30
C SER A 26 -9.23 4.08 6.27
N PHE A 27 -9.78 4.52 5.13
CA PHE A 27 -10.07 3.62 4.01
C PHE A 27 -8.78 3.00 3.47
N LEU A 28 -7.76 3.81 3.18
CA LEU A 28 -6.47 3.32 2.68
C LEU A 28 -5.80 2.34 3.65
N ASP A 29 -5.79 2.66 4.95
CA ASP A 29 -5.22 1.79 5.99
C ASP A 29 -5.86 0.40 5.99
N LYS A 30 -7.20 0.35 5.94
CA LYS A 30 -7.95 -0.92 5.92
C LYS A 30 -7.61 -1.77 4.70
N TYR A 31 -7.45 -1.14 3.55
CA TYR A 31 -7.14 -1.84 2.31
C TYR A 31 -5.69 -2.34 2.29
N ILE A 32 -4.73 -1.55 2.76
CA ILE A 32 -3.33 -1.99 2.89
C ILE A 32 -3.24 -3.15 3.88
N GLU A 33 -3.91 -3.07 5.03
CA GLU A 33 -3.94 -4.14 6.02
C GLU A 33 -4.57 -5.43 5.46
N PHE A 34 -5.73 -5.31 4.81
CA PHE A 34 -6.38 -6.45 4.17
C PHE A 34 -5.48 -7.11 3.13
N LEU A 35 -4.82 -6.33 2.27
CA LEU A 35 -3.89 -6.86 1.28
C LEU A 35 -2.67 -7.51 1.95
N SER A 36 -2.13 -6.93 3.02
CA SER A 36 -0.99 -7.49 3.75
C SER A 36 -1.32 -8.86 4.32
N VAL A 37 -2.48 -9.01 4.97
CA VAL A 37 -2.93 -10.28 5.54
C VAL A 37 -3.07 -11.36 4.46
N ASN A 38 -3.65 -11.03 3.31
CA ASN A 38 -3.79 -11.99 2.21
C ASN A 38 -2.43 -12.38 1.61
N LEU A 39 -1.51 -11.43 1.46
CA LEU A 39 -0.15 -11.71 1.00
C LEU A 39 0.64 -12.54 2.00
N GLN A 40 0.50 -12.26 3.31
CA GLN A 40 1.16 -13.02 4.37
C GLN A 40 0.66 -14.46 4.40
N ALA A 41 -0.64 -14.68 4.20
CA ALA A 41 -1.21 -16.03 4.10
C ALA A 41 -0.58 -16.81 2.93
N GLU A 42 -0.39 -16.17 1.78
CA GLU A 42 0.24 -16.82 0.63
C GLU A 42 1.75 -17.00 0.81
N PHE A 43 2.41 -16.03 1.42
CA PHE A 43 3.81 -16.13 1.82
C PHE A 43 4.03 -17.39 2.66
N ASN A 44 3.27 -17.52 3.74
CA ASN A 44 3.32 -18.67 4.64
C ASN A 44 2.99 -19.97 3.91
N ARG A 45 2.05 -19.93 2.96
CA ARG A 45 1.71 -21.11 2.17
C ARG A 45 2.87 -21.57 1.30
N ILE A 46 3.57 -20.64 0.66
CA ILE A 46 4.73 -20.93 -0.19
C ILE A 46 5.88 -21.47 0.67
N THR A 47 6.18 -20.84 1.81
CA THR A 47 7.30 -21.26 2.68
C THR A 47 7.02 -22.55 3.45
N CYS A 48 5.77 -22.84 3.80
CA CYS A 48 5.37 -24.07 4.51
C CYS A 48 4.96 -25.23 3.59
N SER A 49 4.90 -25.03 2.26
CA SER A 49 4.61 -26.13 1.34
C SER A 49 5.86 -27.00 1.13
N PRO A 50 5.78 -28.34 1.30
CA PRO A 50 6.85 -29.22 0.85
C PRO A 50 7.07 -28.99 -0.65
N LEU A 51 8.33 -28.69 -1.01
CA LEU A 51 8.82 -28.06 -2.25
C LEU A 51 8.32 -28.60 -3.62
N ASP A 52 7.48 -29.64 -3.70
CA ASP A 52 7.14 -30.32 -4.97
C ASP A 52 5.65 -30.60 -5.26
N GLN A 53 4.68 -30.29 -4.38
CA GLN A 53 3.30 -30.81 -4.56
C GLN A 53 2.17 -29.83 -4.88
N LEU A 54 2.35 -28.52 -4.80
CA LEU A 54 1.28 -27.58 -5.10
C LEU A 54 1.64 -26.72 -6.30
N LYS A 55 1.17 -27.15 -7.49
CA LYS A 55 1.07 -26.29 -8.68
C LYS A 55 0.21 -25.07 -8.31
N THR A 56 0.88 -23.99 -7.96
CA THR A 56 0.43 -22.73 -7.34
C THR A 56 -0.31 -21.78 -8.31
N ASN A 57 -0.79 -22.25 -9.45
CA ASN A 57 -1.37 -21.37 -10.47
C ASN A 57 -2.75 -20.81 -10.10
N GLU A 58 -3.58 -21.54 -9.34
CA GLU A 58 -4.95 -21.10 -9.04
C GLU A 58 -5.05 -20.00 -7.98
N ILE A 59 -4.15 -19.98 -6.99
CA ILE A 59 -4.25 -19.02 -5.86
C ILE A 59 -3.48 -17.73 -6.13
N GLY A 60 -2.38 -17.78 -6.89
CA GLY A 60 -1.73 -16.58 -7.41
C GLY A 60 -2.70 -15.73 -8.23
N SER A 61 -3.62 -16.36 -8.97
CA SER A 61 -4.69 -15.64 -9.69
C SER A 61 -5.65 -14.92 -8.75
N LYS A 62 -6.05 -15.55 -7.63
CA LYS A 62 -6.98 -14.95 -6.66
C LYS A 62 -6.38 -13.74 -5.94
N ILE A 63 -5.11 -13.81 -5.55
CA ILE A 63 -4.42 -12.69 -4.88
C ILE A 63 -4.20 -11.55 -5.85
N LYS A 64 -3.87 -11.88 -7.10
CA LYS A 64 -3.76 -10.89 -8.16
C LYS A 64 -5.08 -10.14 -8.34
N ASP A 65 -6.18 -10.85 -8.47
CA ASP A 65 -7.52 -10.26 -8.64
C ASP A 65 -7.90 -9.39 -7.43
N ILE A 66 -7.64 -9.87 -6.21
CA ILE A 66 -7.88 -9.12 -4.97
C ILE A 66 -7.08 -7.81 -4.97
N ILE A 67 -5.77 -7.87 -5.24
CA ILE A 67 -4.92 -6.67 -5.28
C ILE A 67 -5.39 -5.73 -6.38
N GLU A 68 -5.68 -6.23 -7.59
CA GLU A 68 -6.12 -5.39 -8.70
C GLU A 68 -7.46 -4.70 -8.42
N GLU A 69 -8.45 -5.41 -7.87
CA GLU A 69 -9.75 -4.85 -7.47
C GLU A 69 -9.57 -3.74 -6.44
N HIS A 70 -8.74 -3.99 -5.43
CA HIS A 70 -8.55 -3.08 -4.30
C HIS A 70 -7.75 -1.84 -4.69
N ILE A 71 -6.74 -2.00 -5.54
CA ILE A 71 -6.04 -0.89 -6.18
C ILE A 71 -7.01 -0.07 -7.05
N ALA A 72 -7.90 -0.70 -7.81
CA ALA A 72 -8.88 0.00 -8.62
C ALA A 72 -9.85 0.84 -7.76
N ARG A 73 -10.26 0.34 -6.59
CA ARG A 73 -11.08 1.10 -5.64
C ARG A 73 -10.35 2.31 -5.07
N VAL A 74 -9.07 2.15 -4.72
CA VAL A 74 -8.23 3.26 -4.27
C VAL A 74 -8.13 4.33 -5.36
N LEU A 75 -7.85 3.93 -6.60
CA LEU A 75 -7.79 4.85 -7.74
C LEU A 75 -9.10 5.61 -7.95
N PHE A 76 -10.22 4.89 -7.93
CA PHE A 76 -11.55 5.48 -8.09
C PHE A 76 -11.87 6.52 -6.99
N LEU A 77 -11.50 6.24 -5.75
CA LEU A 77 -11.69 7.18 -4.64
C LEU A 77 -10.89 8.47 -4.86
N ILE A 78 -9.64 8.33 -5.29
CA ILE A 78 -8.73 9.47 -5.51
C ILE A 78 -9.17 10.31 -6.70
N GLU A 79 -9.59 9.68 -7.80
CA GLU A 79 -10.07 10.35 -9.01
C GLU A 79 -11.37 11.14 -8.77
N ARG A 80 -12.20 10.72 -7.79
CA ARG A 80 -13.46 11.41 -7.46
C ARG A 80 -13.31 12.57 -6.47
N GLU A 81 -12.24 12.61 -5.69
CA GLU A 81 -12.03 13.58 -4.62
C GLU A 81 -10.77 14.41 -4.91
N GLU A 82 -10.80 15.24 -5.97
CA GLU A 82 -9.65 16.07 -6.39
C GLU A 82 -9.07 16.92 -5.25
N SER A 83 -9.91 17.43 -4.34
CA SER A 83 -9.50 18.19 -3.15
C SER A 83 -8.62 17.40 -2.18
N SER A 84 -8.61 16.08 -2.28
CA SER A 84 -7.90 15.16 -1.37
C SER A 84 -6.64 14.56 -1.99
N ILE A 85 -6.27 14.93 -3.23
CA ILE A 85 -5.06 14.44 -3.90
C ILE A 85 -3.79 14.74 -3.09
N SER A 86 -3.70 15.91 -2.44
CA SER A 86 -2.56 16.26 -1.59
C SER A 86 -2.41 15.32 -0.40
N VAL A 87 -3.52 14.98 0.25
CA VAL A 87 -3.56 14.04 1.39
C VAL A 87 -3.19 12.63 0.96
N VAL A 88 -3.65 12.22 -0.21
CA VAL A 88 -3.32 10.92 -0.80
C VAL A 88 -1.82 10.83 -1.10
N LYS A 89 -1.23 11.88 -1.69
CA LYS A 89 0.22 11.96 -1.93
C LYS A 89 1.00 11.83 -0.63
N GLU A 90 0.66 12.65 0.37
CA GLU A 90 1.29 12.64 1.68
C GLU A 90 1.14 11.28 2.36
N TYR A 91 -0.02 10.64 2.24
CA TYR A 91 -0.27 9.32 2.80
C TYR A 91 0.68 8.27 2.22
N PHE A 92 0.81 8.17 0.90
CA PHE A 92 1.70 7.17 0.27
C PHE A 92 3.17 7.48 0.56
N SER A 93 3.61 8.74 0.48
CA SER A 93 5.00 9.10 0.77
C SER A 93 5.37 8.82 2.23
N THR A 94 4.50 9.16 3.16
CA THR A 94 4.71 8.94 4.61
C THR A 94 4.78 7.45 4.92
N ASN A 95 3.86 6.65 4.38
CA ASN A 95 3.86 5.22 4.63
C ASN A 95 5.07 4.51 3.99
N LEU A 96 5.47 4.88 2.77
CA LEU A 96 6.70 4.36 2.17
C LEU A 96 7.93 4.64 3.05
N GLN A 97 8.06 5.87 3.54
CA GLN A 97 9.18 6.25 4.41
C GLN A 97 9.13 5.51 5.76
N ASN A 98 7.94 5.36 6.35
CA ASN A 98 7.76 4.67 7.63
C ASN A 98 8.15 3.19 7.52
N TYR A 99 7.63 2.49 6.53
CA TYR A 99 7.95 1.07 6.32
C TYR A 99 9.42 0.90 5.92
N TYR A 100 9.96 1.75 5.04
CA TYR A 100 11.38 1.72 4.70
C TYR A 100 12.28 1.89 5.93
N SER A 101 11.95 2.82 6.82
CA SER A 101 12.72 3.06 8.06
C SER A 101 12.69 1.86 8.99
N ARG A 102 11.56 1.15 9.08
CA ARG A 102 11.43 -0.08 9.87
C ARG A 102 12.27 -1.22 9.30
N ILE A 103 12.23 -1.40 7.98
CA ILE A 103 13.02 -2.42 7.28
C ILE A 103 14.52 -2.10 7.36
N SER A 104 14.89 -0.84 7.17
CA SER A 104 16.29 -0.40 7.10
C SER A 104 17.00 -0.35 8.45
N GLY A 105 16.33 -0.73 9.54
CA GLY A 105 16.97 -0.97 10.83
C GLY A 105 17.88 -2.20 10.84
N ASP A 106 17.73 -3.10 9.85
CA ASP A 106 18.56 -4.27 9.61
C ASP A 106 19.21 -4.15 8.20
N ASP A 107 20.53 -4.25 8.13
CA ASP A 107 21.28 -4.16 6.88
C ASP A 107 20.94 -5.29 5.88
N ASN A 108 20.67 -6.50 6.38
CA ASN A 108 20.24 -7.62 5.52
C ASN A 108 18.85 -7.36 4.95
N ALA A 109 17.94 -6.85 5.78
CA ALA A 109 16.59 -6.49 5.34
C ALA A 109 16.64 -5.33 4.32
N LYS A 110 17.45 -4.31 4.57
CA LYS A 110 17.69 -3.23 3.62
C LYS A 110 18.19 -3.74 2.27
N LYS A 111 19.14 -4.68 2.27
CA LYS A 111 19.67 -5.29 1.05
C LYS A 111 18.59 -6.08 0.31
N ALA A 112 17.82 -6.92 1.03
CA ALA A 112 16.69 -7.64 0.44
C ALA A 112 15.67 -6.68 -0.18
N LEU A 113 15.40 -5.54 0.47
CA LEU A 113 14.51 -4.51 -0.06
C LEU A 113 15.01 -3.92 -1.38
N GLN A 114 16.31 -3.66 -1.48
CA GLN A 114 16.92 -3.19 -2.73
C GLN A 114 16.81 -4.22 -3.86
N GLU A 115 17.00 -5.51 -3.54
CA GLU A 115 16.90 -6.60 -4.51
C GLU A 115 15.47 -6.75 -5.07
N ILE A 116 14.44 -6.53 -4.25
CA ILE A 116 13.05 -6.69 -4.65
C ILE A 116 12.36 -5.37 -5.06
N PHE A 117 13.05 -4.22 -4.97
CA PHE A 117 12.43 -2.91 -5.17
C PHE A 117 11.75 -2.78 -6.53
N GLU A 118 12.40 -3.23 -7.62
CA GLU A 118 11.86 -3.16 -8.98
C GLU A 118 10.95 -4.35 -9.35
N MET A 119 10.79 -5.33 -8.46
CA MET A 119 9.93 -6.48 -8.72
C MET A 119 8.45 -6.08 -8.75
N ASN A 120 7.70 -6.74 -9.62
CA ASN A 120 6.27 -6.58 -9.68
C ASN A 120 5.61 -7.53 -8.69
N LEU A 121 5.04 -6.98 -7.62
CA LEU A 121 4.33 -7.72 -6.57
C LEU A 121 3.37 -8.82 -7.10
N LEU A 122 2.74 -8.62 -8.26
CA LEU A 122 1.77 -9.57 -8.82
C LEU A 122 2.39 -10.69 -9.65
N HIS A 123 3.55 -10.44 -10.26
CA HIS A 123 4.18 -11.37 -11.20
C HIS A 123 5.39 -12.08 -10.60
N ASP A 124 6.09 -11.40 -9.70
CA ASP A 124 7.36 -11.83 -9.13
C ASP A 124 7.20 -12.30 -7.67
N PHE A 125 5.97 -12.56 -7.21
CA PHE A 125 5.71 -12.86 -5.80
C PHE A 125 6.51 -14.07 -5.28
N GLY A 126 6.67 -15.13 -6.08
CA GLY A 126 7.51 -16.27 -5.69
C GLY A 126 8.97 -15.88 -5.45
N GLN A 127 9.56 -15.06 -6.33
CA GLN A 127 10.92 -14.54 -6.15
C GLN A 127 11.02 -13.63 -4.92
N ILE A 128 9.98 -12.82 -4.66
CA ILE A 128 9.89 -11.99 -3.45
C ILE A 128 9.91 -12.89 -2.21
N VAL A 129 9.12 -13.97 -2.20
CA VAL A 129 9.10 -14.94 -1.08
C VAL A 129 10.47 -15.57 -0.88
N ASP A 130 11.13 -16.02 -1.95
CA ASP A 130 12.47 -16.62 -1.86
C ASP A 130 13.51 -15.68 -1.25
N ARG A 131 13.40 -14.37 -1.53
CA ARG A 131 14.30 -13.35 -0.97
C ARG A 131 14.01 -13.03 0.49
N LEU A 132 12.78 -13.27 0.93
CA LEU A 132 12.30 -12.87 2.25
C LEU A 132 12.11 -14.03 3.23
N CYS A 133 12.23 -15.28 2.79
CA CYS A 133 11.87 -16.48 3.56
C CYS A 133 12.65 -16.67 4.87
N ASN A 134 13.81 -16.03 5.01
CA ASN A 134 14.67 -16.12 6.20
C ASN A 134 14.46 -14.97 7.20
N PHE A 135 13.56 -14.03 6.93
CA PHE A 135 13.24 -12.95 7.86
C PHE A 135 12.13 -13.35 8.84
N GLU A 136 12.11 -12.67 9.99
CA GLU A 136 11.03 -12.80 10.96
C GLU A 136 9.71 -12.26 10.40
N VAL A 137 8.59 -12.83 10.86
CA VAL A 137 7.25 -12.50 10.38
C VAL A 137 6.95 -11.00 10.55
N GLU A 138 7.40 -10.40 11.65
CA GLU A 138 7.25 -8.98 11.94
C GLU A 138 7.93 -8.09 10.90
N ILE A 139 9.11 -8.50 10.41
CA ILE A 139 9.82 -7.79 9.34
C ILE A 139 9.15 -8.02 7.99
N ILE A 140 8.68 -9.24 7.72
CA ILE A 140 7.97 -9.59 6.48
C ILE A 140 6.70 -8.75 6.32
N ASP A 141 5.92 -8.52 7.37
CA ASP A 141 4.72 -7.66 7.30
C ASP A 141 5.07 -6.24 6.79
N PHE A 142 6.18 -5.66 7.27
CA PHE A 142 6.64 -4.36 6.77
C PHE A 142 7.05 -4.40 5.31
N PHE A 143 7.69 -5.48 4.85
CA PHE A 143 8.00 -5.67 3.42
C PHE A 143 6.75 -5.72 2.56
N LEU A 144 5.77 -6.53 2.95
CA LEU A 144 4.53 -6.70 2.19
C LEU A 144 3.76 -5.39 2.11
N LYS A 145 3.62 -4.69 3.25
CA LYS A 145 3.01 -3.35 3.29
C LYS A 145 3.76 -2.36 2.41
N TYR A 146 5.08 -2.31 2.49
CA TYR A 146 5.89 -1.44 1.63
C TYR A 146 5.65 -1.72 0.14
N LEU A 147 5.65 -2.99 -0.28
CA LEU A 147 5.45 -3.38 -1.67
C LEU A 147 4.03 -3.07 -2.18
N ILE A 148 3.00 -3.23 -1.33
CA ILE A 148 1.62 -2.82 -1.65
C ILE A 148 1.58 -1.31 -1.92
N VAL A 149 2.09 -0.51 -0.98
CA VAL A 149 2.11 0.95 -1.06
C VAL A 149 2.92 1.40 -2.28
N LEU A 150 4.06 0.78 -2.55
CA LEU A 150 4.89 1.05 -3.71
C LEU A 150 4.18 0.71 -5.03
N ASN A 151 3.47 -0.42 -5.10
CA ASN A 151 2.71 -0.81 -6.30
C ASN A 151 1.59 0.20 -6.60
N ILE A 152 0.84 0.60 -5.58
CA ILE A 152 -0.20 1.62 -5.70
C ILE A 152 0.41 2.95 -6.13
N HIS A 153 1.50 3.40 -5.47
CA HIS A 153 2.20 4.63 -5.79
C HIS A 153 2.64 4.64 -7.26
N ARG A 154 3.34 3.59 -7.72
CA ARG A 154 3.77 3.47 -9.12
C ARG A 154 2.62 3.56 -10.12
N ARG A 155 1.47 2.96 -9.83
CA ARG A 155 0.28 3.04 -10.68
C ARG A 155 -0.31 4.45 -10.71
N LEU A 156 -0.40 5.11 -9.56
CA LEU A 156 -0.83 6.50 -9.45
C LEU A 156 0.12 7.44 -10.23
N SER A 157 1.44 7.22 -10.12
CA SER A 157 2.43 8.02 -10.85
C SER A 157 2.33 7.84 -12.36
N ARG A 158 2.10 6.61 -12.83
CA ARG A 158 1.88 6.32 -14.27
C ARG A 158 0.64 7.02 -14.83
N ARG A 159 -0.38 7.25 -14.00
CA ARG A 159 -1.60 8.00 -14.37
C ARG A 159 -1.45 9.51 -14.23
N GLY A 160 -0.30 10.01 -13.76
CA GLY A 160 -0.06 11.43 -13.53
C GLY A 160 -0.79 12.01 -12.30
N ILE A 161 -1.39 11.16 -11.46
CA ILE A 161 -2.12 11.59 -10.26
C ILE A 161 -1.12 12.05 -9.19
N ILE A 162 0.01 11.33 -9.06
CA ILE A 162 1.09 11.66 -8.15
C ILE A 162 2.45 11.77 -8.85
N PRO A 163 3.44 12.48 -8.28
CA PRO A 163 4.79 12.54 -8.86
C PRO A 163 5.43 11.16 -8.99
N LYS A 164 6.43 11.04 -9.86
CA LYS A 164 7.25 9.82 -9.98
C LYS A 164 8.15 9.65 -8.77
#